data_AF-A0A1Q4DPX5-F1
#
_entry.id   AF-A0A1Q4DPX5-F1
#
_cell.length_a   1.000
_cell.length_b   1.000
_cell.length_c   1.000
_cell.angle_alpha   90.00
_cell.angle_beta   90.00
_cell.angle_gamma   90.00
#
_symmetry.space_group_name_H-M   'P 1'
#
loop_
_entity.id
_entity.type
_entity.pdbx_description
1 polymer ?
#
loop_
_entity_poly.entity_id
_entity_poly.type
_entity_poly.pdbx_seq_one_letter_code
_entity_poly.pdbx_strand_id
1 'polypeptide(L)'
;MVLLKGVLDLAAVNALRRCIDDAVRTIGESPSGYDLSALTRAIQTLDQATLENASSGQHDIAAIARHIKSTGKPFLQDGATGKGSFILDTGIAARLRDFRRLVVAGAMPEIAASLLQSDEVRFFGDQVFVKEPGTREKTAFHQDATYFEIDGDQCCVLWVPVDPVTLESGVMEYWRGSHRNGKLYQPNVFVSQAPLPGAEGEMLPDIEGRRDDFDIVHFDVEPGDVLVHHYKTVHGTGGNATRYQVRRAASIRYCGDDIRVTQRPWAPRQLHHTQQLEEGQSLSGPDFPVVWRRGADERAA
;
A
#
# COMPACT_ATOMS: atom_id res chain seq x y z
N MET A 1 -2.67 13.98 4.68
CA MET A 1 -1.49 13.24 5.17
C MET A 1 -0.88 14.02 6.32
N VAL A 2 -0.22 13.34 7.24
CA VAL A 2 0.59 13.92 8.32
C VAL A 2 1.91 13.16 8.42
N LEU A 3 2.99 13.87 8.76
CA LEU A 3 4.27 13.27 9.11
C LEU A 3 4.42 13.33 10.63
N LEU A 4 4.64 12.16 11.24
CA LEU A 4 4.96 12.04 12.66
C LEU A 4 6.44 11.68 12.78
N LYS A 5 7.23 12.58 13.39
CA LYS A 5 8.68 12.42 13.46
C LYS A 5 9.12 11.61 14.67
N GLY A 6 9.96 10.60 14.47
CA GLY A 6 10.60 9.81 15.53
C GLY A 6 9.64 9.14 16.50
N VAL A 7 8.43 8.77 16.06
CA VAL A 7 7.41 8.14 16.91
C VAL A 7 7.65 6.64 17.14
N LEU A 8 8.50 6.02 16.32
CA LEU A 8 8.97 4.65 16.55
C LEU A 8 10.41 4.67 17.04
N ASP A 9 10.68 3.90 18.09
CA ASP A 9 12.04 3.74 18.58
C ASP A 9 12.90 2.85 17.67
N LEU A 10 14.21 2.88 17.91
CA LEU A 10 15.18 2.12 17.12
C LEU A 10 14.95 0.59 17.20
N ALA A 11 14.39 0.09 18.30
CA ALA A 11 14.12 -1.33 18.46
C ALA A 11 12.97 -1.78 17.55
N ALA A 12 11.88 -1.01 17.50
CA ALA A 12 10.74 -1.21 16.61
C ALA A 12 11.16 -1.10 15.14
N VAL A 13 11.93 -0.07 14.78
CA VAL A 13 12.47 0.11 13.43
C VAL A 13 13.30 -1.10 13.00
N ASN A 14 14.24 -1.55 13.83
CA ASN A 14 15.10 -2.69 13.51
C ASN A 14 14.33 -4.01 13.45
N ALA A 15 13.30 -4.19 14.30
CA ALA A 15 12.44 -5.36 14.23
C ALA A 15 11.63 -5.38 12.94
N LEU A 16 11.03 -4.25 12.56
CA LEU A 16 10.29 -4.12 11.31
C LEU A 16 11.21 -4.35 10.10
N ARG A 17 12.43 -3.82 10.11
CA ARG A 17 13.43 -4.06 9.05
C ARG A 17 13.71 -5.55 8.87
N ARG A 18 13.97 -6.29 9.96
CA ARG A 18 14.17 -7.74 9.89
C ARG A 18 12.97 -8.48 9.32
N CYS A 19 11.75 -8.09 9.70
CA CYS A 19 10.54 -8.70 9.14
C CYS A 19 10.37 -8.42 7.64
N ILE A 20 10.73 -7.21 7.17
CA ILE A 20 10.71 -6.89 5.74
C ILE A 20 11.76 -7.72 5.00
N ASP A 21 12.99 -7.80 5.53
CA ASP A 21 14.05 -8.61 4.94
C ASP A 21 13.67 -10.11 4.89
N ASP A 22 13.02 -10.62 5.94
CA ASP A 22 12.47 -11.98 5.96
C ASP A 22 11.38 -12.19 4.91
N ALA A 23 10.43 -11.25 4.78
CA ALA A 23 9.38 -11.32 3.76
C ALA A 23 9.97 -11.34 2.34
N VAL A 24 11.00 -10.52 2.07
CA VAL A 24 11.71 -10.51 0.79
C VAL A 24 12.47 -11.82 0.57
N ARG A 25 13.16 -12.33 1.59
CA ARG A 25 13.90 -13.59 1.50
C ARG A 25 13.01 -14.79 1.18
N THR A 26 11.78 -14.81 1.71
CA THR A 26 10.80 -15.87 1.49
C THR A 26 9.76 -15.52 0.42
N ILE A 27 10.03 -14.52 -0.44
CA ILE A 27 9.02 -14.00 -1.37
C ILE A 27 8.46 -15.08 -2.31
N GLY A 28 9.28 -16.05 -2.72
CA GLY A 28 8.86 -17.15 -3.60
C GLY A 28 7.88 -18.14 -2.95
N GLU A 29 7.72 -18.09 -1.62
CA GLU A 29 6.74 -18.87 -0.88
C GLU A 29 5.44 -18.09 -0.64
N SER A 30 5.43 -16.78 -0.92
CA SER A 30 4.26 -15.93 -0.73
C SER A 30 3.37 -15.94 -1.96
N PRO A 31 2.10 -16.38 -1.85
CA PRO A 31 1.15 -16.34 -2.97
C PRO A 31 0.73 -14.90 -3.34
N SER A 32 1.05 -13.91 -2.50
CA SER A 32 0.81 -12.49 -2.72
C SER A 32 2.09 -11.69 -2.97
N GLY A 33 3.23 -12.39 -3.08
CA GLY A 33 4.55 -11.80 -3.28
C GLY A 33 4.91 -11.68 -4.76
N TYR A 34 5.44 -10.52 -5.16
CA TYR A 34 5.80 -10.22 -6.54
C TYR A 34 7.10 -9.43 -6.64
N ASP A 35 7.99 -9.83 -7.56
CA ASP A 35 9.02 -8.94 -8.11
C ASP A 35 8.42 -8.21 -9.32
N LEU A 36 7.90 -7.00 -9.09
CA LEU A 36 7.24 -6.19 -10.10
C LEU A 36 8.20 -5.78 -11.23
N SER A 37 9.49 -5.64 -10.95
CA SER A 37 10.49 -5.35 -11.99
C SER A 37 10.74 -6.58 -12.87
N ALA A 38 10.76 -7.80 -12.30
CA ALA A 38 10.81 -9.03 -13.09
C ALA A 38 9.57 -9.20 -13.97
N LEU A 39 8.38 -8.92 -13.43
CA LEU A 39 7.14 -8.95 -14.21
C LEU A 39 7.13 -7.91 -15.33
N THR A 40 7.59 -6.69 -15.04
CA THR A 40 7.70 -5.62 -16.05
C THR A 40 8.64 -6.04 -17.19
N ARG A 41 9.79 -6.65 -16.87
CA ARG A 41 10.71 -7.21 -17.86
C ARG A 41 10.08 -8.34 -18.68
N ALA A 42 9.42 -9.29 -18.02
CA ALA A 42 8.77 -10.41 -18.69
C ALA A 42 7.71 -9.93 -19.69
N ILE A 43 6.94 -8.89 -19.37
CA ILE A 43 5.97 -8.30 -20.29
C ILE A 43 6.65 -7.63 -21.48
N GLN A 44 7.74 -6.89 -21.23
CA GLN A 44 8.53 -6.25 -22.30
C GLN A 44 9.16 -7.27 -23.26
N THR A 45 9.62 -8.41 -22.75
CA THR A 45 10.25 -9.48 -23.55
C THR A 45 9.26 -10.52 -24.04
N LEU A 46 7.96 -10.36 -23.78
CA LEU A 46 6.90 -11.32 -24.11
C LEU A 46 7.16 -12.73 -23.54
N ASP A 47 7.77 -12.81 -22.35
CA ASP A 47 8.01 -14.07 -21.65
C ASP A 47 6.73 -14.57 -20.99
N GLN A 48 5.94 -15.30 -21.77
CA GLN A 48 4.65 -15.83 -21.35
C GLN A 48 4.76 -16.82 -20.18
N ALA A 49 5.82 -17.64 -20.12
CA ALA A 49 5.99 -18.64 -19.08
C ALA A 49 6.15 -18.00 -17.70
N THR A 50 6.96 -16.92 -17.61
CA THR A 50 7.11 -16.17 -16.36
C THR A 50 5.79 -15.55 -15.91
N LEU A 51 4.99 -15.00 -16.83
CA LEU A 51 3.70 -14.39 -16.49
C LEU A 51 2.67 -15.43 -16.03
N GLU A 52 2.60 -16.58 -16.70
CA GLU A 52 1.70 -17.67 -16.32
C GLU A 52 2.06 -18.25 -14.95
N ASN A 53 3.35 -18.48 -14.68
CA ASN A 53 3.81 -18.96 -13.38
C ASN A 53 3.42 -18.00 -12.24
N ALA A 54 3.51 -16.69 -12.49
CA ALA A 54 3.13 -15.66 -11.52
C ALA A 54 1.60 -15.47 -11.37
N SER A 55 0.78 -16.12 -12.21
CA SER A 55 -0.68 -15.94 -12.23
C SER A 55 -1.46 -16.84 -11.27
N SER A 56 -0.76 -17.73 -10.55
CA SER A 56 -1.37 -18.64 -9.57
C SER A 56 -1.56 -18.01 -8.17
N GLY A 57 -1.07 -16.79 -7.98
CA GLY A 57 -1.11 -16.06 -6.72
C GLY A 57 -2.37 -15.20 -6.53
N GLN A 58 -2.19 -14.05 -5.87
CA GLN A 58 -3.24 -13.06 -5.60
C GLN A 58 -3.86 -12.46 -6.87
N HIS A 59 -3.08 -12.38 -7.96
CA HIS A 59 -3.46 -11.76 -9.21
C HIS A 59 -3.16 -12.68 -10.41
N ASP A 60 -4.05 -12.66 -11.41
CA ASP A 60 -3.77 -13.21 -12.75
C ASP A 60 -2.89 -12.22 -13.52
N ILE A 61 -1.57 -12.37 -13.36
CA ILE A 61 -0.56 -11.49 -13.95
C ILE A 61 -0.58 -11.54 -15.48
N ALA A 62 -0.82 -12.70 -16.08
CA ALA A 62 -0.90 -12.84 -17.53
C ALA A 62 -2.12 -12.09 -18.09
N ALA A 63 -3.27 -12.15 -17.41
CA ALA A 63 -4.45 -11.36 -17.79
C ALA A 63 -4.21 -9.86 -17.62
N ILE A 64 -3.60 -9.44 -16.51
CA ILE A 64 -3.23 -8.03 -16.29
C ILE A 64 -2.30 -7.54 -17.39
N ALA A 65 -1.27 -8.31 -17.76
CA ALA A 65 -0.35 -7.95 -18.83
C ALA A 65 -1.05 -7.74 -20.18
N ARG A 66 -1.97 -8.65 -20.54
CA ARG A 66 -2.80 -8.51 -21.75
C ARG A 66 -3.70 -7.27 -21.67
N HIS A 67 -4.28 -7.02 -20.50
CA HIS A 67 -5.15 -5.86 -20.28
C HIS A 67 -4.39 -4.54 -20.41
N ILE A 68 -3.23 -4.41 -19.76
CA ILE A 68 -2.32 -3.25 -19.90
C ILE A 68 -2.02 -2.98 -21.37
N LYS A 69 -1.66 -4.02 -22.15
CA LYS A 69 -1.41 -3.87 -23.59
C LYS A 69 -2.65 -3.38 -24.35
N SER A 70 -3.85 -3.87 -24.03
CA SER A 70 -5.08 -3.45 -24.70
C SER A 70 -5.50 -2.01 -24.39
N THR A 71 -5.15 -1.48 -23.22
CA THR A 71 -5.50 -0.10 -22.83
C THR A 71 -4.55 0.95 -23.40
N GLY A 72 -3.37 0.53 -23.89
CA GLY A 72 -2.32 1.43 -24.34
C GLY A 72 -1.68 2.25 -23.21
N LYS A 73 -1.91 1.88 -21.94
CA LYS A 73 -1.34 2.54 -20.77
C LYS A 73 -0.19 1.69 -20.20
N PRO A 74 1.07 1.92 -20.63
CA PRO A 74 2.20 1.06 -20.25
C PRO A 74 2.55 1.18 -18.76
N PHE A 75 3.48 0.34 -18.31
CA PHE A 75 4.08 0.49 -16.99
C PHE A 75 4.71 1.88 -16.83
N LEU A 76 4.51 2.45 -15.66
CA LEU A 76 5.13 3.69 -15.26
C LEU A 76 6.56 3.41 -14.80
N GLN A 77 7.51 3.97 -15.53
CA GLN A 77 8.92 3.90 -15.20
C GLN A 77 9.52 5.30 -15.23
N ASP A 78 10.41 5.59 -14.29
CA ASP A 78 11.26 6.78 -14.39
C ASP A 78 12.31 6.59 -15.49
N GLY A 79 12.87 7.71 -15.95
CA GLY A 79 13.92 7.75 -16.98
C GLY A 79 15.28 7.20 -16.52
N ALA A 80 15.40 6.71 -15.30
CA ALA A 80 16.63 6.12 -14.78
C ALA A 80 17.02 4.85 -15.57
N THR A 81 18.33 4.59 -15.71
CA THR A 81 18.86 3.41 -16.43
C THR A 81 19.17 2.22 -15.53
N GLY A 82 18.79 2.30 -14.26
CA GLY A 82 19.08 1.27 -13.26
C GLY A 82 18.34 -0.04 -13.53
N LYS A 83 18.81 -1.10 -12.87
CA LYS A 83 18.25 -2.46 -12.94
C LYS A 83 17.78 -2.97 -11.57
N GLY A 84 17.46 -2.05 -10.66
CA GLY A 84 16.95 -2.40 -9.34
C GLY A 84 15.63 -3.18 -9.44
N SER A 85 15.34 -3.96 -8.40
CA SER A 85 14.06 -4.67 -8.27
C SER A 85 13.08 -3.90 -7.38
N PHE A 86 11.80 -3.99 -7.74
CA PHE A 86 10.67 -3.56 -6.92
C PHE A 86 9.92 -4.79 -6.41
N ILE A 87 10.08 -5.09 -5.13
CA ILE A 87 9.38 -6.18 -4.45
C ILE A 87 8.13 -5.62 -3.75
N LEU A 88 7.03 -6.34 -3.89
CA LEU A 88 5.75 -6.11 -3.21
C LEU A 88 5.27 -7.42 -2.61
N ASP A 89 4.78 -7.38 -1.38
CA ASP A 89 4.08 -8.50 -0.76
C ASP A 89 2.99 -7.99 0.17
N THR A 90 1.94 -8.79 0.38
CA THR A 90 0.75 -8.44 1.15
C THR A 90 0.49 -9.48 2.24
N GLY A 91 -0.19 -9.08 3.32
CA GLY A 91 -0.57 -9.99 4.41
C GLY A 91 0.61 -10.57 5.19
N ILE A 92 1.65 -9.77 5.43
CA ILE A 92 2.85 -10.19 6.19
C ILE A 92 2.47 -10.53 7.61
N ALA A 93 1.53 -9.80 8.22
CA ALA A 93 1.04 -10.06 9.58
C ALA A 93 0.35 -11.42 9.72
N ALA A 94 -0.14 -12.03 8.64
CA ALA A 94 -0.73 -13.37 8.68
C ALA A 94 0.34 -14.48 8.72
N ARG A 95 1.55 -14.20 8.22
CA ARG A 95 2.63 -15.20 8.08
C ARG A 95 3.75 -15.01 9.11
N LEU A 96 4.09 -13.77 9.45
CA LEU A 96 5.19 -13.44 10.35
C LEU A 96 4.66 -12.94 11.70
N ARG A 97 4.85 -13.75 12.75
CA ARG A 97 4.37 -13.44 14.11
C ARG A 97 4.97 -12.15 14.67
N ASP A 98 6.25 -11.90 14.42
CA ASP A 98 6.93 -10.70 14.92
C ASP A 98 6.40 -9.44 14.22
N PHE A 99 6.17 -9.50 12.91
CA PHE A 99 5.51 -8.41 12.17
C PHE A 99 4.11 -8.16 12.73
N ARG A 100 3.30 -9.21 12.92
CA ARG A 100 1.97 -9.11 13.51
C ARG A 100 2.00 -8.42 14.87
N ARG A 101 2.95 -8.81 15.74
CA ARG A 101 3.09 -8.22 17.07
C ARG A 101 3.37 -6.71 16.98
N LEU A 102 4.24 -6.28 16.08
CA LEU A 102 4.57 -4.86 15.90
C LEU A 102 3.35 -4.03 15.47
N VAL A 103 2.53 -4.55 14.55
CA VAL A 103 1.40 -3.80 13.96
C VAL A 103 0.10 -3.91 14.76
N VAL A 104 -0.06 -4.97 15.56
CA VAL A 104 -1.27 -5.20 16.37
C VAL A 104 -1.11 -4.68 17.81
N ALA A 105 0.10 -4.75 18.38
CA ALA A 105 0.34 -4.43 19.80
C ALA A 105 1.40 -3.34 20.01
N GLY A 106 1.94 -2.74 18.95
CA GLY A 106 2.87 -1.62 19.04
C GLY A 106 2.19 -0.26 19.23
N ALA A 107 2.91 0.84 18.97
CA ALA A 107 2.41 2.21 19.11
C ALA A 107 1.48 2.66 17.96
N MET A 108 1.51 1.96 16.82
CA MET A 108 0.80 2.35 15.60
C MET A 108 -0.75 2.38 15.73
N PRO A 109 -1.42 1.44 16.42
CA PRO A 109 -2.86 1.49 16.65
C PRO A 109 -3.36 2.77 17.34
N GLU A 110 -2.63 3.28 18.32
CA GLU A 110 -3.00 4.48 19.08
C GLU A 110 -2.85 5.76 18.23
N ILE A 111 -1.82 5.80 17.37
CA ILE A 111 -1.66 6.85 16.36
C ILE A 111 -2.88 6.87 15.43
N ALA A 112 -3.29 5.71 14.92
CA ALA A 112 -4.45 5.58 14.06
C ALA A 112 -5.73 6.03 14.79
N ALA A 113 -5.94 5.59 16.03
CA ALA A 113 -7.10 5.97 16.84
C ALA A 113 -7.23 7.49 17.02
N SER A 114 -6.11 8.14 17.32
CA SER A 114 -6.05 9.59 17.52
C SER A 114 -6.39 10.36 16.25
N LEU A 115 -5.85 9.93 15.10
CA LEU A 115 -6.08 10.60 13.82
C LEU A 115 -7.47 10.33 13.23
N LEU A 116 -8.01 9.14 13.46
CA LEU A 116 -9.36 8.75 13.02
C LEU A 116 -10.47 9.24 13.97
N GLN A 117 -10.09 9.72 15.17
CA GLN A 117 -11.01 10.05 16.26
C GLN A 117 -11.98 8.90 16.57
N SER A 118 -11.46 7.67 16.57
CA SER A 118 -12.23 6.44 16.74
C SER A 118 -12.26 6.00 18.20
N ASP A 119 -13.32 5.32 18.63
CA ASP A 119 -13.44 4.69 19.95
C ASP A 119 -12.88 3.27 19.97
N GLU A 120 -12.93 2.58 18.83
CA GLU A 120 -12.29 1.30 18.58
C GLU A 120 -11.48 1.38 17.28
N VAL A 121 -10.30 0.77 17.26
CA VAL A 121 -9.51 0.61 16.02
C VAL A 121 -9.24 -0.86 15.78
N ARG A 122 -9.38 -1.27 14.53
CA ARG A 122 -9.11 -2.61 14.03
C ARG A 122 -7.97 -2.59 13.03
N PHE A 123 -7.11 -3.60 13.12
CA PHE A 123 -6.16 -3.88 12.05
C PHE A 123 -6.92 -4.37 10.82
N PHE A 124 -6.64 -3.81 9.65
CA PHE A 124 -7.30 -4.20 8.40
C PHE A 124 -6.41 -5.04 7.50
N GLY A 125 -5.12 -4.72 7.43
CA GLY A 125 -4.18 -5.44 6.59
C GLY A 125 -2.89 -4.68 6.40
N ASP A 126 -1.94 -5.32 5.72
CA ASP A 126 -0.60 -4.79 5.55
C ASP A 126 0.02 -5.16 4.20
N GLN A 127 1.01 -4.36 3.83
CA GLN A 127 1.88 -4.58 2.68
C GLN A 127 3.31 -4.17 3.00
N VAL A 128 4.26 -4.78 2.31
CA VAL A 128 5.66 -4.33 2.32
C VAL A 128 6.12 -4.03 0.91
N PHE A 129 6.96 -3.00 0.80
CA PHE A 129 7.50 -2.51 -0.46
C PHE A 129 9.01 -2.35 -0.32
N VAL A 130 9.76 -2.95 -1.24
CA VAL A 130 11.21 -2.76 -1.32
C VAL A 130 11.59 -2.31 -2.72
N LYS A 131 12.23 -1.15 -2.82
CA LYS A 131 12.83 -0.65 -4.06
C LYS A 131 14.34 -0.62 -3.89
N GLU A 132 15.03 -1.52 -4.58
CA GLU A 132 16.49 -1.52 -4.65
C GLU A 132 17.02 -0.26 -5.37
N PRO A 133 18.31 0.09 -5.19
CA PRO A 133 18.93 1.16 -5.95
C PRO A 133 18.78 0.96 -7.47
N GLY A 134 18.38 2.02 -8.18
CA GLY A 134 18.14 1.99 -9.61
C GLY A 134 16.82 1.33 -10.04
N THR A 135 15.87 1.08 -9.14
CA THR A 135 14.52 0.63 -9.51
C THR A 135 13.80 1.71 -10.30
N ARG A 136 13.25 1.35 -11.47
CA ARG A 136 12.61 2.32 -12.38
C ARG A 136 11.12 2.40 -12.16
N GLU A 137 10.50 1.31 -11.72
CA GLU A 137 9.05 1.19 -11.59
C GLU A 137 8.50 2.17 -10.54
N LYS A 138 7.55 2.98 -10.99
CA LYS A 138 6.79 3.90 -10.15
C LYS A 138 5.57 3.19 -9.56
N THR A 139 5.09 3.71 -8.45
CA THR A 139 3.71 3.44 -8.02
C THR A 139 2.84 4.57 -8.58
N ALA A 140 1.91 4.22 -9.46
CA ALA A 140 0.98 5.16 -10.07
C ALA A 140 0.20 5.92 -8.98
N PHE A 141 -0.14 7.19 -9.24
CA PHE A 141 -1.10 7.87 -8.38
C PHE A 141 -2.42 7.10 -8.30
N HIS A 142 -2.92 6.88 -7.07
CA HIS A 142 -4.15 6.13 -6.81
C HIS A 142 -4.75 6.49 -5.44
N GLN A 143 -5.95 5.96 -5.16
CA GLN A 143 -6.54 5.94 -3.82
C GLN A 143 -6.59 4.50 -3.32
N ASP A 144 -6.19 4.29 -2.07
CA ASP A 144 -6.28 2.98 -1.42
C ASP A 144 -7.75 2.51 -1.30
N ALA A 145 -8.67 3.43 -1.02
CA ALA A 145 -10.09 3.16 -0.78
C ALA A 145 -10.80 2.35 -1.89
N THR A 146 -10.33 2.45 -3.13
CA THR A 146 -10.95 1.75 -4.26
C THR A 146 -10.39 0.36 -4.52
N TYR A 147 -9.32 -0.02 -3.81
CA TYR A 147 -8.79 -1.39 -3.79
C TYR A 147 -9.39 -2.25 -2.68
N PHE A 148 -10.02 -1.63 -1.68
CA PHE A 148 -10.48 -2.34 -0.49
C PHE A 148 -11.98 -2.55 -0.52
N GLU A 149 -12.41 -3.71 -0.02
CA GLU A 149 -13.82 -4.08 0.13
C GLU A 149 -14.44 -3.45 1.39
N ILE A 150 -14.17 -2.16 1.60
CA ILE A 150 -14.69 -1.37 2.71
C ILE A 150 -15.15 0.02 2.25
N ASP A 151 -16.09 0.59 3.01
CA ASP A 151 -16.57 1.96 2.90
C ASP A 151 -16.71 2.62 4.29
N GLY A 152 -16.71 3.94 4.32
CA GLY A 152 -16.71 4.79 5.52
C GLY A 152 -15.65 5.90 5.41
N ASP A 153 -15.31 6.56 6.51
CA ASP A 153 -14.28 7.61 6.55
C ASP A 153 -13.21 7.30 7.59
N GLN A 154 -13.43 6.41 8.55
CA GLN A 154 -12.42 6.10 9.55
C GLN A 154 -11.43 5.03 9.07
N CYS A 155 -10.73 5.26 7.96
CA CYS A 155 -9.61 4.40 7.54
C CYS A 155 -8.37 5.21 7.20
N CYS A 156 -7.25 4.83 7.81
CA CYS A 156 -5.95 5.42 7.54
C CYS A 156 -4.89 4.35 7.29
N VAL A 157 -3.85 4.80 6.60
CA VAL A 157 -2.69 3.99 6.22
C VAL A 157 -1.47 4.63 6.85
N LEU A 158 -0.76 3.85 7.65
CA LEU A 158 0.53 4.19 8.23
C LEU A 158 1.60 3.59 7.32
N TRP A 159 2.35 4.46 6.64
CA TRP A 159 3.50 4.07 5.87
C TRP A 159 4.76 4.33 6.69
N VAL A 160 5.50 3.26 6.95
CA VAL A 160 6.61 3.21 7.90
C VAL A 160 7.88 2.84 7.15
N PRO A 161 8.74 3.82 6.81
CA PRO A 161 10.06 3.54 6.26
C PRO A 161 10.97 2.96 7.34
N VAL A 162 11.83 2.03 6.96
CA VAL A 162 12.90 1.52 7.84
C VAL A 162 14.29 1.93 7.35
N ASP A 163 14.36 2.73 6.29
CA ASP A 163 15.56 3.35 5.72
C ASP A 163 15.28 4.86 5.54
N PRO A 164 16.31 5.73 5.45
CA PRO A 164 16.10 7.12 5.03
C PRO A 164 15.49 7.15 3.63
N VAL A 165 14.46 7.98 3.43
CA VAL A 165 13.76 8.09 2.14
C VAL A 165 13.56 9.54 1.76
N THR A 166 14.12 9.90 0.61
CA THR A 166 13.94 11.18 -0.08
C THR A 166 13.11 11.01 -1.35
N LEU A 167 12.77 12.13 -2.00
CA LEU A 167 12.18 12.13 -3.34
C LEU A 167 12.97 11.29 -4.36
N GLU A 168 14.31 11.34 -4.33
CA GLU A 168 15.18 10.57 -5.23
C GLU A 168 15.07 9.05 -5.01
N SER A 169 14.93 8.61 -3.76
CA SER A 169 14.73 7.20 -3.41
C SER A 169 13.27 6.73 -3.47
N GLY A 170 12.35 7.61 -3.88
CA GLY A 170 10.94 7.29 -4.07
C GLY A 170 10.12 7.34 -2.78
N VAL A 171 10.21 8.45 -2.03
CA VAL A 171 9.26 8.75 -0.94
C VAL A 171 7.84 8.94 -1.49
N MET A 172 6.83 8.86 -0.62
CA MET A 172 5.46 9.12 -1.01
C MET A 172 5.21 10.56 -1.41
N GLU A 173 4.49 10.70 -2.51
CA GLU A 173 3.95 11.95 -3.02
C GLU A 173 2.43 11.93 -2.88
N TYR A 174 1.86 13.07 -2.53
CA TYR A 174 0.43 13.19 -2.27
C TYR A 174 -0.17 14.38 -2.99
N TRP A 175 -1.38 14.22 -3.52
CA TRP A 175 -2.20 15.37 -3.89
C TRP A 175 -2.84 15.95 -2.63
N ARG A 176 -2.38 17.13 -2.20
CA ARG A 176 -2.85 17.79 -0.99
C ARG A 176 -4.37 17.97 -1.01
N GLY A 177 -5.03 17.55 0.07
CA GLY A 177 -6.46 17.75 0.25
C GLY A 177 -7.38 16.87 -0.61
N SER A 178 -6.84 16.00 -1.48
CA SER A 178 -7.66 15.23 -2.42
C SER A 178 -8.71 14.32 -1.76
N HIS A 179 -8.47 13.87 -0.53
CA HIS A 179 -9.41 13.05 0.26
C HIS A 179 -10.71 13.79 0.65
N ARG A 180 -10.75 15.13 0.52
CA ARG A 180 -11.89 15.96 0.95
C ARG A 180 -12.90 16.26 -0.16
N ASN A 181 -12.59 15.90 -1.41
CA ASN A 181 -13.45 16.26 -2.55
C ASN A 181 -14.63 15.30 -2.75
N GLY A 182 -14.75 14.25 -1.94
CA GLY A 182 -15.81 13.23 -2.02
C GLY A 182 -15.70 12.29 -3.23
N LYS A 183 -14.63 12.37 -4.03
CA LYS A 183 -14.45 11.55 -5.22
C LYS A 183 -13.67 10.27 -4.91
N LEU A 184 -14.19 9.16 -5.45
CA LEU A 184 -13.48 7.90 -5.57
C LEU A 184 -13.22 7.62 -7.05
N TYR A 185 -11.94 7.49 -7.39
CA TYR A 185 -11.50 7.21 -8.74
C TYR A 185 -11.27 5.72 -8.95
N GLN A 186 -11.40 5.26 -10.20
CA GLN A 186 -11.10 3.87 -10.56
C GLN A 186 -9.69 3.46 -10.07
N PRO A 187 -9.55 2.28 -9.43
CA PRO A 187 -8.23 1.75 -9.11
C PRO A 187 -7.51 1.37 -10.40
N ASN A 188 -6.19 1.55 -10.41
CA ASN A 188 -5.33 1.14 -11.51
C ASN A 188 -4.53 -0.13 -11.16
N VAL A 189 -3.77 -0.67 -12.11
CA VAL A 189 -2.92 -1.86 -11.90
C VAL A 189 -1.65 -1.58 -11.08
N PHE A 190 -1.65 -0.51 -10.27
CA PHE A 190 -0.65 -0.07 -9.30
C PHE A 190 0.68 0.44 -9.88
N VAL A 191 1.21 -0.23 -10.92
CA VAL A 191 2.44 0.14 -11.64
C VAL A 191 2.16 0.64 -13.07
N SER A 192 0.89 0.80 -13.43
CA SER A 192 0.43 1.43 -14.68
C SER A 192 -0.87 2.19 -14.41
N GLN A 193 -1.17 3.22 -15.21
CA GLN A 193 -2.45 3.94 -15.17
C GLN A 193 -3.62 3.16 -15.81
N ALA A 194 -3.40 1.94 -16.30
CA ALA A 194 -4.46 1.04 -16.74
C ALA A 194 -5.41 0.78 -15.56
N PRO A 195 -6.73 1.00 -15.70
CA PRO A 195 -7.68 0.64 -14.66
C PRO A 195 -7.62 -0.87 -14.38
N LEU A 196 -8.02 -1.30 -13.19
CA LEU A 196 -8.24 -2.73 -12.95
C LEU A 196 -9.36 -3.24 -13.87
N PRO A 197 -9.28 -4.49 -14.37
CA PRO A 197 -10.37 -5.09 -15.15
C PRO A 197 -11.70 -5.01 -14.40
N GLY A 198 -12.74 -4.49 -15.06
CA GLY A 198 -14.07 -4.35 -14.47
C GLY A 198 -14.21 -3.18 -13.48
N ALA A 199 -13.21 -2.32 -13.32
CA ALA A 199 -13.34 -1.12 -12.50
C ALA A 199 -14.40 -0.16 -13.07
N GLU A 200 -15.23 0.38 -12.18
CA GLU A 200 -16.29 1.33 -12.52
C GLU A 200 -16.05 2.70 -11.85
N GLY A 201 -16.69 3.75 -12.37
CA GLY A 201 -16.63 5.11 -11.81
C GLY A 201 -15.75 6.08 -12.61
N GLU A 202 -15.37 7.20 -11.99
CA GLU A 202 -14.57 8.25 -12.62
C GLU A 202 -13.09 7.82 -12.74
N MET A 203 -12.45 8.03 -13.89
CA MET A 203 -10.99 7.81 -14.00
C MET A 203 -10.23 8.88 -13.22
N LEU A 204 -9.12 8.48 -12.58
CA LEU A 204 -8.21 9.44 -11.99
C LEU A 204 -7.68 10.40 -13.08
N PRO A 205 -7.62 11.72 -12.83
CA PRO A 205 -6.97 12.64 -13.74
C PRO A 205 -5.53 12.20 -14.05
N ASP A 206 -5.05 12.50 -15.25
CA ASP A 206 -3.64 12.25 -15.60
C ASP A 206 -2.72 13.21 -14.83
N ILE A 207 -2.39 12.80 -13.59
CA ILE A 207 -1.44 13.50 -12.72
C ILE A 207 -0.03 13.32 -13.24
N GLU A 208 0.31 12.13 -13.77
CA GLU A 208 1.67 11.83 -14.24
C GLU A 208 2.10 12.75 -15.38
N GLY A 209 1.22 13.00 -16.35
CA GLY A 209 1.50 13.89 -17.49
C GLY A 209 1.30 15.38 -17.22
N ARG A 210 0.66 15.77 -16.12
CA ARG A 210 0.29 17.16 -15.82
C ARG A 210 0.50 17.53 -14.35
N ARG A 211 1.64 17.13 -13.80
CA ARG A 211 1.94 17.28 -12.36
C ARG A 211 1.79 18.72 -11.86
N ASP A 212 2.14 19.70 -12.69
CA ASP A 212 2.06 21.14 -12.36
C ASP A 212 0.61 21.64 -12.17
N ASP A 213 -0.39 20.89 -12.65
CA ASP A 213 -1.82 21.20 -12.44
C ASP A 213 -2.30 20.81 -11.03
N PHE A 214 -1.48 20.11 -10.24
CA PHE A 214 -1.85 19.55 -8.94
C PHE A 214 -0.90 20.01 -7.83
N ASP A 215 -1.44 20.28 -6.63
CA ASP A 215 -0.64 20.56 -5.44
C ASP A 215 -0.06 19.26 -4.87
N ILE A 216 1.01 18.78 -5.49
CA ILE A 216 1.74 17.58 -5.09
C ILE A 216 2.77 17.91 -4.01
N VAL A 217 2.68 17.20 -2.89
CA VAL A 217 3.54 17.40 -1.72
C VAL A 217 4.21 16.10 -1.31
N HIS A 218 5.40 16.21 -0.73
CA HIS A 218 6.12 15.10 -0.11
C HIS A 218 6.87 15.60 1.13
N PHE A 219 7.35 14.65 1.93
CA PHE A 219 8.28 14.91 3.03
C PHE A 219 9.36 13.85 3.01
N ASP A 220 10.63 14.28 3.05
CA ASP A 220 11.72 13.36 3.32
C ASP A 220 11.59 12.84 4.77
N VAL A 221 11.96 11.57 4.96
CA VAL A 221 11.71 10.83 6.20
C VAL A 221 12.91 10.00 6.62
N GLU A 222 13.08 9.87 7.93
CA GLU A 222 14.12 9.06 8.55
C GLU A 222 13.54 7.81 9.22
N PRO A 223 14.34 6.75 9.47
CA PRO A 223 13.87 5.61 10.24
C PRO A 223 13.37 6.04 11.63
N GLY A 224 12.12 5.69 11.93
CA GLY A 224 11.42 6.13 13.15
C GLY A 224 10.28 7.10 12.87
N ASP A 225 10.32 7.76 11.71
CA ASP A 225 9.20 8.57 11.21
C ASP A 225 8.06 7.69 10.69
N VAL A 226 6.85 8.22 10.71
CA VAL A 226 5.67 7.58 10.12
C VAL A 226 4.89 8.61 9.31
N LEU A 227 4.63 8.29 8.04
CA LEU A 227 3.69 9.03 7.22
C LEU A 227 2.31 8.40 7.36
N VAL A 228 1.30 9.20 7.71
CA VAL A 228 -0.08 8.73 7.82
C VAL A 228 -0.94 9.44 6.79
N HIS A 229 -1.69 8.68 5.99
CA HIS A 229 -2.69 9.24 5.09
C HIS A 229 -4.05 8.60 5.26
N HIS A 230 -5.09 9.41 5.04
CA HIS A 230 -6.44 8.91 4.89
C HIS A 230 -6.49 8.07 3.61
N TYR A 231 -7.13 6.90 3.64
CA TYR A 231 -7.13 5.96 2.52
C TYR A 231 -7.79 6.47 1.23
N LYS A 232 -8.59 7.55 1.30
CA LYS A 232 -9.09 8.31 0.14
C LYS A 232 -8.10 9.36 -0.42
N THR A 233 -6.91 9.51 0.15
CA THR A 233 -5.90 10.44 -0.34
C THR A 233 -5.25 9.89 -1.60
N VAL A 234 -5.18 10.72 -2.65
CA VAL A 234 -4.51 10.37 -3.90
C VAL A 234 -3.01 10.48 -3.66
N HIS A 235 -2.29 9.39 -3.91
CA HIS A 235 -0.87 9.30 -3.63
C HIS A 235 -0.15 8.34 -4.57
N GLY A 236 1.15 8.51 -4.73
CA GLY A 236 2.01 7.72 -5.61
C GLY A 236 3.46 7.78 -5.14
N THR A 237 4.35 7.05 -5.82
CA THR A 237 5.79 7.10 -5.56
C THR A 237 6.58 7.01 -6.85
N GLY A 238 7.69 7.75 -6.94
CA GLY A 238 8.71 7.51 -7.96
C GLY A 238 9.39 6.15 -7.79
N GLY A 239 10.27 5.80 -8.72
CA GLY A 239 11.24 4.71 -8.56
C GLY A 239 12.26 5.00 -7.46
N ASN A 240 13.39 4.31 -7.48
CA ASN A 240 14.53 4.61 -6.63
C ASN A 240 15.73 4.92 -7.52
N ALA A 241 15.99 6.19 -7.76
CA ALA A 241 17.07 6.65 -8.64
C ALA A 241 18.44 6.67 -7.95
N THR A 242 18.50 6.39 -6.65
CA THR A 242 19.76 6.39 -5.90
C THR A 242 20.68 5.25 -6.35
N ARG A 243 21.98 5.41 -6.08
CA ARG A 243 23.02 4.43 -6.48
C ARG A 243 23.22 3.30 -5.48
N TYR A 244 22.97 3.54 -4.20
CA TYR A 244 23.37 2.64 -3.11
C TYR A 244 22.30 2.44 -2.04
N GLN A 245 21.30 3.31 -1.97
CA GLN A 245 20.32 3.29 -0.89
C GLN A 245 19.13 2.44 -1.30
N VAL A 246 18.92 1.32 -0.62
CA VAL A 246 17.67 0.57 -0.69
C VAL A 246 16.58 1.34 0.05
N ARG A 247 15.35 1.28 -0.47
CA ARG A 247 14.15 1.84 0.17
C ARG A 247 13.23 0.72 0.59
N ARG A 248 13.12 0.47 1.90
CA ARG A 248 12.15 -0.47 2.48
C ARG A 248 11.08 0.29 3.26
N ALA A 249 9.84 -0.11 3.09
CA ALA A 249 8.73 0.40 3.89
C ALA A 249 7.63 -0.64 4.08
N ALA A 250 6.97 -0.56 5.22
CA ALA A 250 5.69 -1.25 5.45
C ALA A 250 4.54 -0.24 5.32
N SER A 251 3.41 -0.69 4.81
CA SER A 251 2.14 0.04 4.77
C SER A 251 1.11 -0.73 5.56
N ILE A 252 0.61 -0.14 6.65
CA ILE A 252 -0.27 -0.77 7.62
C ILE A 252 -1.59 -0.03 7.64
N ARG A 253 -2.70 -0.76 7.58
CA ARG A 253 -4.05 -0.20 7.49
C ARG A 253 -4.80 -0.43 8.78
N TYR A 254 -5.46 0.63 9.22
CA TYR A 254 -6.33 0.61 10.39
C TYR A 254 -7.68 1.21 10.05
N CYS A 255 -8.72 0.60 10.61
CA CYS A 255 -10.11 0.98 10.43
C CYS A 255 -10.75 1.31 11.78
N GLY A 256 -11.58 2.33 11.81
CA GLY A 256 -12.36 2.78 12.96
C GLY A 256 -13.80 2.29 12.92
N ASP A 257 -14.64 2.95 13.71
CA ASP A 257 -15.99 2.49 14.06
C ASP A 257 -16.99 2.55 12.90
N ASP A 258 -16.84 3.51 11.98
CA ASP A 258 -17.78 3.72 10.88
C ASP A 258 -17.60 2.77 9.70
N ILE A 259 -16.47 2.04 9.65
CA ILE A 259 -16.11 1.23 8.51
C ILE A 259 -17.07 0.04 8.36
N ARG A 260 -17.59 -0.13 7.15
CA ARG A 260 -18.43 -1.27 6.76
C ARG A 260 -17.83 -1.97 5.56
N VAL A 261 -18.06 -3.27 5.45
CA VAL A 261 -17.72 -4.04 4.27
C VAL A 261 -18.55 -3.56 3.08
N THR A 262 -17.92 -3.42 1.92
CA THR A 262 -18.61 -3.19 0.65
C THR A 262 -17.99 -4.02 -0.47
N GLN A 263 -18.82 -4.63 -1.30
CA GLN A 263 -18.37 -5.48 -2.40
C GLN A 263 -17.93 -4.63 -3.58
N ARG A 264 -16.72 -4.90 -4.06
CA ARG A 264 -16.15 -4.28 -5.25
C ARG A 264 -15.68 -5.39 -6.18
N PRO A 265 -16.38 -5.71 -7.28
CA PRO A 265 -16.03 -6.84 -8.15
C PRO A 265 -14.61 -6.80 -8.71
N TRP A 266 -14.02 -5.61 -8.80
CA TRP A 266 -12.64 -5.39 -9.26
C TRP A 266 -11.60 -5.41 -8.14
N ALA A 267 -12.00 -5.37 -6.86
CA ALA A 267 -11.03 -5.33 -5.77
C ALA A 267 -10.22 -6.63 -5.73
N PRO A 268 -8.89 -6.54 -5.58
CA PRO A 268 -8.07 -7.74 -5.51
C PRO A 268 -8.40 -8.52 -4.25
N ARG A 269 -8.61 -9.82 -4.41
CA ARG A 269 -8.85 -10.73 -3.29
C ARG A 269 -7.70 -10.64 -2.29
N GLN A 270 -8.01 -10.49 -1.01
CA GLN A 270 -7.01 -10.54 0.04
C GLN A 270 -6.85 -11.99 0.52
N LEU A 271 -5.78 -12.66 0.10
CA LEU A 271 -5.58 -14.10 0.38
C LEU A 271 -5.43 -14.43 1.88
N HIS A 272 -5.11 -13.42 2.69
CA HIS A 272 -4.98 -13.55 4.14
C HIS A 272 -6.30 -13.38 4.90
N HIS A 273 -7.39 -13.00 4.23
CA HIS A 273 -8.72 -13.03 4.83
C HIS A 273 -9.29 -14.45 4.75
N THR A 274 -9.55 -15.03 5.90
CA THR A 274 -10.09 -16.39 6.09
C THR A 274 -11.61 -16.40 6.19
N GLN A 275 -12.20 -15.24 6.46
CA GLN A 275 -13.64 -15.06 6.63
C GLN A 275 -14.31 -14.59 5.34
N GLN A 276 -15.54 -15.06 5.11
CA GLN A 276 -16.40 -14.47 4.08
C GLN A 276 -16.97 -13.14 4.59
N LEU A 277 -16.87 -12.09 3.78
CA LEU A 277 -17.36 -10.78 4.13
C LEU A 277 -18.72 -10.48 3.48
N GLU A 278 -19.69 -10.07 4.29
CA GLU A 278 -21.05 -9.70 3.86
C GLU A 278 -21.19 -8.18 3.70
N GLU A 279 -21.93 -7.73 2.69
CA GLU A 279 -22.20 -6.30 2.45
C GLU A 279 -22.76 -5.62 3.70
N GLY A 280 -22.21 -4.45 4.05
CA GLY A 280 -22.70 -3.62 5.14
C GLY A 280 -22.34 -4.11 6.55
N GLN A 281 -21.67 -5.25 6.71
CA GLN A 281 -21.25 -5.70 8.05
C GLN A 281 -20.07 -4.88 8.58
N SER A 282 -19.93 -4.83 9.91
CA SER A 282 -18.73 -4.28 10.55
C SER A 282 -17.57 -5.29 10.48
N LEU A 283 -16.33 -4.78 10.40
CA LEU A 283 -15.15 -5.65 10.47
C LEU A 283 -15.06 -6.33 11.84
N SER A 284 -14.86 -7.65 11.87
CA SER A 284 -14.78 -8.41 13.13
C SER A 284 -13.95 -9.68 12.99
N GLY A 285 -13.66 -10.36 14.10
CA GLY A 285 -12.94 -11.64 14.09
C GLY A 285 -11.41 -11.56 14.04
N PRO A 286 -10.73 -12.71 13.91
CA PRO A 286 -9.26 -12.82 13.98
C PRO A 286 -8.51 -12.15 12.81
N ASP A 287 -9.15 -12.00 11.65
CA ASP A 287 -8.60 -11.29 10.50
C ASP A 287 -8.52 -9.78 10.78
N PHE A 288 -9.53 -9.25 11.50
CA PHE A 288 -9.66 -7.83 11.85
C PHE A 288 -9.69 -7.61 13.38
N PRO A 289 -8.62 -7.99 14.10
CA PRO A 289 -8.59 -7.89 15.55
C PRO A 289 -8.73 -6.44 15.98
N VAL A 290 -9.38 -6.23 17.12
CA VAL A 290 -9.34 -4.94 17.82
C VAL A 290 -7.92 -4.75 18.35
N VAL A 291 -7.32 -3.63 17.98
CA VAL A 291 -5.93 -3.28 18.32
C VAL A 291 -5.83 -2.11 19.28
N TRP A 292 -6.90 -1.33 19.42
CA TRP A 292 -6.99 -0.23 20.36
C TRP A 292 -8.44 0.06 20.72
N ARG A 293 -8.68 0.52 21.95
CA ARG A 293 -9.97 1.01 22.43
C ARG A 293 -9.76 2.23 23.32
N ARG A 294 -10.65 3.22 23.20
CA ARG A 294 -10.68 4.39 24.09
C ARG A 294 -10.93 3.91 25.52
N GLY A 295 -10.15 4.44 26.47
CA GLY A 295 -10.34 4.17 27.89
C GLY A 295 -11.75 4.55 28.35
N ALA A 296 -12.29 3.87 29.36
CA ALA A 296 -13.65 4.13 29.85
C ALA A 296 -13.83 5.56 30.39
N ASP A 297 -12.77 6.14 30.97
CA ASP A 297 -12.79 7.49 31.55
C ASP A 297 -12.77 8.62 30.49
N GLU A 298 -12.37 8.32 29.24
CA GLU A 298 -12.27 9.29 28.15
C GLU A 298 -13.53 9.35 27.27
N ARG A 299 -14.48 8.41 27.42
CA ARG A 299 -15.76 8.41 26.67
C ARG A 299 -16.81 9.36 27.26
N ALA A 300 -16.58 9.85 28.47
CA ALA A 300 -17.53 10.67 29.24
C ALA A 300 -17.22 12.18 29.21
N ALA A 301 -16.14 12.59 28.53
CA ALA A 301 -15.69 13.97 28.36
C ALA A 301 -16.03 14.48 26.95
#